data_AF-A0A6S7I5J1-F1
#
_entry.id   AF-A0A6S7I5J1-F1
#
_cell.length_a   1.000
_cell.length_b   1.000
_cell.length_c   1.000
_cell.angle_alpha   90.00
_cell.angle_beta   90.00
_cell.angle_gamma   90.00
#
_symmetry.space_group_name_H-M   'P 1'
#
loop_
_entity.id
_entity.type
_entity.pdbx_description
1 polymer ?
#
loop_
_entity_poly.entity_id
_entity_poly.type
_entity_poly.pdbx_seq_one_letter_code
_entity_poly.pdbx_strand_id
1 'polypeptide(L)'
;MLAFYILTKGKHPFGPEFRRQQNLHDGNPVGLSKLSDPVVKDLLSQMLARDLRERPYVEQALKHPYFLPSEDQMKFLEALGNEPEIKSFKGDRSCAVSGELDNRDLSRPRSSLLPNDWKAVIDPDDLKTFCAGGPTRPSRFDGSRYTQCLRFIRNVRQHWGDKPRPPLKAMGTATSLDEYFLQLFPTLPLVVHQIIRKHPDWKTRLSLKEFFPVINRRAGSDAD
;
A
#
# COMPACT_ATOMS: atom_id res chain seq x y z
N MET A 1 15.87 3.56 14.69
CA MET A 1 16.39 2.39 15.44
C MET A 1 15.43 1.92 16.53
N LEU A 2 14.89 2.82 17.36
CA LEU A 2 13.95 2.46 18.43
C LEU A 2 12.73 1.65 17.93
N ALA A 3 12.11 2.05 16.82
CA ALA A 3 11.00 1.30 16.22
C ALA A 3 11.37 -0.16 15.91
N PHE A 4 12.56 -0.40 15.33
CA PHE A 4 13.06 -1.77 15.09
C PHE A 4 13.20 -2.54 16.40
N TYR A 5 13.78 -1.91 17.43
CA TYR A 5 13.96 -2.54 18.74
C TYR A 5 12.63 -2.98 19.36
N ILE A 6 11.61 -2.11 19.34
CA ILE A 6 10.27 -2.40 19.85
C ILE A 6 9.64 -3.56 19.07
N LEU A 7 9.61 -3.46 17.73
CA LEU A 7 8.93 -4.44 16.87
C LEU A 7 9.61 -5.81 16.86
N THR A 8 10.92 -5.86 17.13
CA THR A 8 11.68 -7.10 17.22
C THR A 8 11.87 -7.61 18.63
N LYS A 9 11.24 -6.97 19.63
CA LYS A 9 11.33 -7.31 21.05
C LYS A 9 12.78 -7.37 21.56
N GLY A 10 13.57 -6.37 21.20
CA GLY A 10 14.90 -6.15 21.78
C GLY A 10 16.09 -6.29 20.83
N LYS A 11 15.87 -6.59 19.54
CA LYS A 11 16.98 -6.72 18.58
C LYS A 11 17.40 -5.35 18.05
N HIS A 12 18.64 -5.26 17.57
CA HIS A 12 19.17 -4.05 16.96
C HIS A 12 19.23 -4.19 15.42
N PRO A 13 18.86 -3.17 14.63
CA PRO A 13 18.83 -3.28 13.16
C PRO A 13 20.20 -3.55 12.55
N PHE A 14 21.28 -3.15 13.21
CA PHE A 14 22.67 -3.39 12.79
C PHE A 14 23.31 -4.63 13.43
N GLY A 15 22.50 -5.54 13.97
CA GLY A 15 22.98 -6.82 14.50
C GLY A 15 23.54 -6.75 15.94
N PRO A 16 24.26 -7.80 16.37
CA PRO A 16 24.76 -7.92 17.73
C PRO A 16 25.85 -6.89 18.02
N GLU A 17 26.06 -6.59 19.30
CA GLU A 17 26.92 -5.50 19.79
C GLU A 17 28.31 -5.48 19.17
N PHE A 18 29.00 -6.63 19.14
CA PHE A 18 30.36 -6.76 18.63
C PHE A 18 30.55 -6.42 17.14
N ARG A 19 29.47 -6.43 16.33
CA ARG A 19 29.49 -6.03 14.90
C ARG A 19 28.68 -4.77 14.62
N ARG A 20 28.00 -4.23 15.62
CA ARG A 20 27.00 -3.17 15.47
C ARG A 20 27.60 -1.88 14.91
N GLN A 21 28.73 -1.44 15.47
CA GLN A 21 29.39 -0.21 15.04
C GLN A 21 29.92 -0.31 13.60
N GLN A 22 30.52 -1.45 13.23
CA GLN A 22 30.97 -1.69 11.86
C GLN A 22 29.81 -1.66 10.88
N ASN A 23 28.74 -2.42 11.17
CA ASN A 23 27.54 -2.43 10.32
C ASN A 23 26.89 -1.04 10.20
N LEU A 24 26.92 -0.25 11.28
CA LEU A 24 26.41 1.13 11.27
C LEU A 24 27.26 2.04 10.38
N HIS A 25 28.59 1.98 10.53
CA HIS A 25 29.54 2.71 9.70
C HIS A 25 29.37 2.39 8.21
N ASP A 26 29.19 1.11 7.90
CA ASP A 26 29.03 0.63 6.53
C ASP A 26 27.60 0.91 5.97
N GLY A 27 26.67 1.33 6.83
CA GLY A 27 25.27 1.55 6.49
C GLY A 27 24.53 0.26 6.14
N ASN A 28 24.89 -0.86 6.77
CA ASN A 28 24.36 -2.19 6.52
C ASN A 28 23.44 -2.70 7.65
N PRO A 29 22.11 -2.43 7.60
CA PRO A 29 21.15 -2.88 8.60
C PRO A 29 20.80 -4.37 8.43
N VAL A 30 21.74 -5.25 8.77
CA VAL A 30 21.61 -6.72 8.65
C VAL A 30 20.39 -7.33 9.35
N GLY A 31 19.78 -6.63 10.30
CA GLY A 31 18.56 -7.04 10.99
C GLY A 31 17.31 -6.96 10.12
N LEU A 32 17.28 -6.09 9.10
CA LEU A 32 16.11 -5.92 8.23
C LEU A 32 15.80 -7.17 7.39
N SER A 33 16.80 -7.95 7.03
CA SER A 33 16.60 -9.20 6.27
C SER A 33 15.84 -10.26 7.06
N LYS A 34 15.82 -10.16 8.40
CA LYS A 34 15.16 -11.11 9.31
C LYS A 34 13.69 -10.76 9.59
N LEU A 35 13.19 -9.64 9.09
CA LEU A 35 11.79 -9.25 9.25
C LEU A 35 10.92 -10.01 8.25
N SER A 36 9.88 -10.68 8.76
CA SER A 36 8.91 -11.43 7.96
C SER A 36 7.80 -10.53 7.38
N ASP A 37 7.37 -9.54 8.14
CA ASP A 37 6.32 -8.62 7.72
C ASP A 37 6.87 -7.61 6.68
N PRO A 38 6.37 -7.62 5.43
CA PRO A 38 6.84 -6.74 4.37
C PRO A 38 6.49 -5.27 4.61
N VAL A 39 5.38 -4.98 5.29
CA VAL A 39 4.94 -3.61 5.62
C VAL A 39 5.87 -3.00 6.66
N VAL A 40 6.19 -3.75 7.72
CA VAL A 40 7.16 -3.33 8.74
C VAL A 40 8.55 -3.18 8.13
N LYS A 41 8.95 -4.14 7.27
CA LYS A 41 10.25 -4.10 6.61
C LYS A 41 10.40 -2.89 5.71
N ASP A 42 9.39 -2.51 4.93
CA ASP A 42 9.43 -1.31 4.09
C ASP A 42 9.56 -0.04 4.94
N LEU A 43 8.75 0.11 6.00
CA LEU A 43 8.82 1.25 6.91
C LEU A 43 10.23 1.40 7.52
N LEU A 44 10.75 0.33 8.12
CA LEU A 44 12.04 0.37 8.81
C LEU A 44 13.20 0.55 7.83
N SER A 45 13.09 0.04 6.60
CA SER A 45 14.09 0.28 5.56
C SER A 45 14.17 1.76 5.19
N GLN A 46 13.02 2.46 5.09
CA GLN A 46 12.99 3.91 4.86
C GLN A 46 13.59 4.69 6.04
N MET A 47 13.19 4.38 7.27
CA MET A 47 13.66 5.08 8.47
C MET A 47 15.16 4.86 8.75
N LEU A 48 15.73 3.76 8.27
CA LEU A 48 17.14 3.37 8.47
C LEU A 48 18.00 3.60 7.23
N ALA A 49 17.50 4.32 6.22
CA ALA A 49 18.27 4.66 5.03
C ALA A 49 19.61 5.31 5.40
N ARG A 50 20.68 4.99 4.66
CA ARG A 50 22.01 5.53 4.92
C ARG A 50 22.05 7.04 4.70
N ASP A 51 21.48 7.50 3.58
CA ASP A 51 21.33 8.93 3.27
C ASP A 51 20.20 9.52 4.12
N LEU A 52 20.50 10.62 4.82
CA LEU A 52 19.53 11.34 5.65
C LEU A 52 18.41 11.96 4.81
N ARG A 53 18.67 12.31 3.55
CA ARG A 53 17.69 12.92 2.64
C ARG A 53 16.63 11.93 2.16
N GLU A 54 16.97 10.64 2.18
CA GLU A 54 16.06 9.54 1.82
C GLU A 54 15.20 9.10 3.01
N ARG A 55 15.53 9.54 4.23
CA ARG A 55 14.74 9.22 5.42
C ARG A 55 13.46 10.09 5.42
N PRO A 56 12.29 9.49 5.64
CA PRO A 56 11.07 10.25 5.76
C PRO A 56 11.09 11.10 7.04
N TYR A 57 10.48 12.28 6.96
CA TYR A 57 10.10 13.03 8.15
C TYR A 57 9.06 12.28 8.97
N VAL A 58 8.86 12.65 10.23
CA VAL A 58 7.89 11.96 11.12
C VAL A 58 6.49 12.01 10.52
N GLU A 59 6.07 13.17 10.01
CA GLU A 59 4.78 13.40 9.37
C GLU A 59 4.61 12.52 8.12
N GLN A 60 5.68 12.30 7.36
CA GLN A 60 5.67 11.41 6.20
C GLN A 60 5.64 9.93 6.62
N ALA A 61 6.41 9.57 7.66
CA ALA A 61 6.44 8.22 8.20
C ALA A 61 5.07 7.80 8.76
N LEU A 62 4.34 8.73 9.40
CA LEU A 62 2.98 8.49 9.90
C LEU A 62 1.94 8.27 8.79
N LYS A 63 2.24 8.64 7.54
CA LYS A 63 1.40 8.33 6.37
C LYS A 63 1.75 6.99 5.71
N HIS A 64 2.74 6.28 6.23
CA HIS A 64 3.04 4.92 5.79
C HIS A 64 1.89 3.96 6.12
N PRO A 65 1.53 3.00 5.23
CA PRO A 65 0.43 2.05 5.45
C PRO A 65 0.46 1.30 6.79
N TYR A 66 1.64 1.12 7.38
CA TYR A 66 1.80 0.56 8.73
C TYR A 66 1.02 1.31 9.81
N PHE A 67 0.97 2.64 9.74
CA PHE A 67 0.31 3.49 10.75
C PHE A 67 -1.10 3.90 10.37
N LEU A 68 -1.48 3.76 9.09
CA LEU A 68 -2.80 4.12 8.64
C LEU A 68 -3.84 3.12 9.18
N PRO A 69 -4.93 3.59 9.80
CA PRO A 69 -6.04 2.71 10.15
C PRO A 69 -6.69 2.13 8.89
N SER A 70 -7.43 1.03 9.04
CA SER A 70 -8.10 0.33 7.94
C SER A 70 -8.92 1.26 7.04
N GLU A 71 -9.67 2.18 7.65
CA GLU A 71 -10.49 3.16 6.93
C GLU A 71 -9.64 4.07 6.03
N ASP A 72 -8.50 4.54 6.52
CA ASP A 72 -7.61 5.45 5.77
C ASP A 72 -6.80 4.72 4.72
N GLN A 73 -6.41 3.46 4.96
CA GLN A 73 -5.84 2.60 3.92
C GLN A 73 -6.84 2.42 2.76
N MET A 74 -8.12 2.22 3.08
CA MET A 74 -9.15 2.08 2.06
C MET A 74 -9.49 3.40 1.37
N LYS A 75 -9.49 4.53 2.09
CA LYS A 75 -9.58 5.87 1.48
C LYS A 75 -8.44 6.11 0.51
N PHE A 76 -7.23 5.68 0.84
CA PHE A 76 -6.07 5.78 -0.05
C PHE A 76 -6.27 4.96 -1.34
N LEU A 77 -6.69 3.70 -1.22
CA LEU A 77 -6.96 2.85 -2.38
C LEU A 77 -8.12 3.41 -3.23
N GLU A 78 -9.15 3.96 -2.60
CA GLU A 78 -10.29 4.58 -3.29
C GLU A 78 -9.88 5.87 -4.02
N ALA A 79 -9.09 6.73 -3.37
CA ALA A 79 -8.54 7.94 -3.97
C ALA A 79 -7.77 7.60 -5.25
N LEU A 80 -6.92 6.57 -5.20
CA LEU A 80 -6.22 6.08 -6.37
C LEU A 80 -7.17 5.48 -7.42
N GLY A 81 -8.15 4.68 -7.01
CA GLY A 81 -9.17 4.12 -7.90
C GLY A 81 -10.07 5.17 -8.59
N ASN A 82 -10.11 6.40 -8.05
CA ASN A 82 -10.81 7.54 -8.63
C ASN A 82 -9.98 8.29 -9.68
N GLU A 83 -8.67 8.08 -9.75
CA GLU A 83 -7.80 8.72 -10.74
C GLU A 83 -8.22 8.34 -12.17
N PRO A 84 -8.21 9.28 -13.13
CA PRO A 84 -8.77 9.06 -14.46
C PRO A 84 -8.11 7.90 -15.20
N GLU A 85 -6.82 7.67 -14.99
CA GLU A 85 -6.03 6.59 -15.57
C GLU A 85 -6.47 5.20 -15.08
N ILE A 86 -7.09 5.13 -13.89
CA ILE A 86 -7.48 3.87 -13.23
C ILE A 86 -9.00 3.67 -13.29
N LYS A 87 -9.78 4.75 -13.19
CA LYS A 87 -11.26 4.73 -13.23
C LYS A 87 -11.81 4.24 -14.57
N SER A 88 -11.08 4.47 -15.67
CA SER A 88 -11.46 3.99 -17.00
C SER A 88 -11.30 2.47 -17.14
N PHE A 89 -12.28 1.80 -17.77
CA PHE A 89 -12.20 0.35 -18.02
C PHE A 89 -11.02 -0.03 -18.91
N LYS A 90 -10.69 0.82 -19.90
CA LYS A 90 -9.52 0.62 -20.77
C LYS A 90 -8.22 0.85 -19.98
N GLY A 91 -8.30 1.64 -18.90
CA GLY A 91 -7.17 2.24 -18.21
C GLY A 91 -6.38 3.16 -19.13
N ASP A 92 -5.40 3.86 -18.58
CA ASP A 92 -4.31 4.42 -19.37
C ASP A 92 -3.05 3.57 -19.16
N ARG A 93 -2.76 2.68 -20.11
CA ARG A 93 -1.56 1.83 -20.07
C ARG A 93 -0.28 2.58 -20.41
N SER A 94 -0.38 3.79 -20.97
CA SER A 94 0.78 4.65 -21.19
C SER A 94 1.23 5.35 -19.91
N CYS A 95 0.33 5.46 -18.93
CA CYS A 95 0.66 5.95 -17.61
C CYS A 95 1.62 4.99 -16.88
N ALA A 96 2.75 5.54 -16.40
CA ALA A 96 3.77 4.76 -15.70
C ALA A 96 3.22 4.03 -14.45
N VAL A 97 2.36 4.67 -13.66
CA VAL A 97 1.73 4.06 -12.47
C VAL A 97 0.84 2.89 -12.85
N SER A 98 -0.02 3.05 -13.85
CA SER A 98 -0.88 1.97 -14.36
C SER A 98 -0.03 0.81 -14.90
N GLY A 99 1.04 1.13 -15.63
CA GLY A 99 2.02 0.16 -16.11
C GLY A 99 2.67 -0.61 -14.97
N GLU A 100 3.16 0.06 -13.93
CA GLU A 100 3.76 -0.60 -12.75
C GLU A 100 2.77 -1.42 -11.92
N LEU A 101 1.51 -0.98 -11.84
CA LEU A 101 0.44 -1.73 -11.15
C LEU A 101 0.11 -3.04 -11.87
N ASP A 102 0.03 -3.01 -13.21
CA ASP A 102 -0.33 -4.17 -14.01
C ASP A 102 0.88 -5.05 -14.39
N ASN A 103 2.11 -4.53 -14.24
CA ASN A 103 3.32 -5.25 -14.58
C ASN A 103 3.86 -6.09 -13.42
N ARG A 104 3.80 -7.42 -13.61
CA ARG A 104 4.19 -8.43 -12.64
C ARG A 104 5.70 -8.56 -12.44
N ASP A 105 6.49 -8.18 -13.45
CA ASP A 105 7.92 -8.46 -13.52
C ASP A 105 8.78 -7.35 -12.91
N LEU A 106 8.20 -6.17 -12.66
CA LEU A 106 8.94 -4.95 -12.28
C LEU A 106 9.47 -4.90 -10.83
N SER A 107 9.41 -6.01 -10.08
CA SER A 107 10.45 -6.38 -9.11
C SER A 107 10.06 -7.68 -8.41
N ARG A 108 10.99 -8.65 -8.36
CA ARG A 108 10.82 -9.95 -7.72
C ARG A 108 10.44 -9.97 -6.20
N PRO A 109 10.42 -8.86 -5.43
CA PRO A 109 9.72 -8.81 -4.15
C PRO A 109 8.22 -8.45 -4.24
N ARG A 110 7.73 -7.83 -5.33
CA ARG A 110 6.33 -7.38 -5.47
C ARG A 110 5.39 -8.50 -5.92
N SER A 111 5.86 -9.40 -6.79
CA SER A 111 5.09 -10.55 -7.28
C SER A 111 4.69 -11.55 -6.19
N SER A 112 5.42 -11.60 -5.06
CA SER A 112 5.05 -12.43 -3.91
C SER A 112 4.14 -11.74 -2.90
N LEU A 113 3.98 -10.41 -3.00
CA LEU A 113 3.11 -9.66 -2.08
C LEU A 113 1.65 -9.71 -2.52
N LEU A 114 1.40 -9.80 -3.81
CA LEU A 114 0.08 -9.71 -4.38
C LEU A 114 -0.34 -11.02 -5.05
N PRO A 115 -1.60 -11.47 -4.88
CA PRO A 115 -2.14 -12.61 -5.59
C PRO A 115 -1.98 -12.52 -7.11
N ASN A 116 -1.73 -13.65 -7.75
CA ASN A 116 -1.65 -13.76 -9.21
C ASN A 116 -3.00 -13.49 -9.89
N ASP A 117 -4.10 -13.91 -9.29
CA ASP A 117 -5.44 -13.55 -9.75
C ASP A 117 -6.19 -12.98 -8.55
N TRP A 118 -6.38 -11.66 -8.53
CA TRP A 118 -7.05 -11.01 -7.41
C TRP A 118 -8.51 -11.43 -7.30
N LYS A 119 -9.16 -11.85 -8.40
CA LYS A 119 -10.55 -12.32 -8.36
C LYS A 119 -10.65 -13.68 -7.68
N ALA A 120 -9.63 -14.53 -7.85
CA ALA A 120 -9.60 -15.88 -7.27
C ALA A 120 -9.49 -15.86 -5.73
N VAL A 121 -9.11 -14.71 -5.15
CA VAL A 121 -9.05 -14.52 -3.69
C VAL A 121 -10.40 -14.12 -3.10
N ILE A 122 -11.30 -13.56 -3.91
CA ILE A 122 -12.64 -13.18 -3.48
C ILE A 122 -13.56 -14.40 -3.63
N ASP A 123 -14.36 -14.69 -2.61
CA ASP A 123 -15.35 -15.77 -2.70
C ASP A 123 -16.27 -15.57 -3.92
N PRO A 124 -16.55 -16.61 -4.72
CA PRO A 124 -17.35 -16.46 -5.94
C PRO A 124 -18.75 -15.87 -5.72
N ASP A 125 -19.39 -16.13 -4.57
CA ASP A 125 -20.70 -15.59 -4.26
C ASP A 125 -20.62 -14.15 -3.75
N ASP A 126 -19.56 -13.80 -3.01
CA ASP A 126 -19.25 -12.41 -2.66
C ASP A 126 -18.98 -11.59 -3.93
N LEU A 127 -18.18 -12.12 -4.86
CA LEU A 127 -17.87 -11.49 -6.15
C LEU A 127 -19.13 -11.26 -7.00
N LYS A 128 -20.05 -12.23 -7.05
CA LYS A 128 -21.37 -12.04 -7.69
C LYS A 128 -22.17 -10.96 -6.98
N THR A 129 -22.18 -10.96 -5.65
CA THR A 129 -22.89 -9.97 -4.82
C THR A 129 -22.37 -8.56 -5.08
N PHE A 130 -21.05 -8.38 -5.19
CA PHE A 130 -20.42 -7.10 -5.50
C PHE A 130 -20.81 -6.57 -6.90
N CYS A 131 -20.93 -7.45 -7.88
CA CYS A 131 -21.35 -7.09 -9.25
C CYS A 131 -22.87 -7.06 -9.47
N ALA A 132 -23.68 -7.44 -8.48
CA ALA A 132 -25.13 -7.54 -8.64
C ALA A 132 -25.77 -6.17 -8.91
N GLY A 133 -26.65 -6.10 -9.91
CA GLY A 133 -27.45 -4.92 -10.20
C GLY A 133 -26.70 -3.74 -10.82
N GLY A 134 -25.49 -3.95 -11.34
CA GLY A 134 -24.74 -2.99 -12.16
C GLY A 134 -24.48 -3.52 -13.58
N PRO A 135 -23.96 -2.69 -14.51
CA PRO A 135 -23.65 -3.10 -15.88
C PRO A 135 -22.42 -4.01 -15.99
N THR A 136 -21.68 -4.19 -14.89
CA THR A 136 -20.37 -4.85 -14.88
C THR A 136 -20.50 -6.24 -14.27
N ARG A 137 -20.11 -7.27 -15.04
CA ARG A 137 -20.05 -8.67 -14.58
C ARG A 137 -18.63 -9.01 -14.13
N PRO A 138 -18.43 -10.00 -13.24
CA PRO A 138 -17.09 -10.45 -12.84
C PRO A 138 -16.18 -10.82 -14.03
N SER A 139 -16.76 -11.39 -15.10
CA SER A 139 -16.05 -11.78 -16.32
C SER A 139 -15.48 -10.62 -17.12
N ARG A 140 -15.97 -9.38 -16.90
CA ARG A 140 -15.40 -8.20 -17.55
C ARG A 140 -14.03 -7.86 -16.96
N PHE A 141 -13.80 -8.17 -15.70
CA PHE A 141 -12.56 -7.82 -15.04
C PHE A 141 -11.44 -8.81 -15.40
N ASP A 142 -10.27 -8.27 -15.68
CA ASP A 142 -9.03 -9.03 -15.79
C ASP A 142 -8.43 -9.19 -14.39
N GLY A 143 -8.44 -10.43 -13.90
CA GLY A 143 -7.89 -10.80 -12.59
C GLY A 143 -6.39 -10.61 -12.48
N SER A 144 -5.72 -10.42 -13.61
CA SER A 144 -4.29 -10.20 -13.65
C SER A 144 -3.85 -8.76 -13.42
N ARG A 145 -4.78 -7.80 -13.52
CA ARG A 145 -4.52 -6.36 -13.58
C ARG A 145 -4.97 -5.66 -12.30
N TYR A 146 -4.04 -5.08 -11.56
CA TYR A 146 -4.34 -4.39 -10.30
C TYR A 146 -4.98 -3.02 -10.50
N THR A 147 -4.82 -2.38 -11.66
CA THR A 147 -5.65 -1.21 -12.02
C THR A 147 -7.15 -1.56 -12.00
N GLN A 148 -7.50 -2.75 -12.51
CA GLN A 148 -8.87 -3.24 -12.50
C GLN A 148 -9.34 -3.69 -11.11
N CYS A 149 -8.44 -4.22 -10.28
CA CYS A 149 -8.70 -4.50 -8.87
C CYS A 149 -9.04 -3.22 -8.09
N LEU A 150 -8.22 -2.17 -8.20
CA LEU A 150 -8.46 -0.89 -7.53
C LEU A 150 -9.79 -0.26 -7.96
N ARG A 151 -10.08 -0.31 -9.27
CA ARG A 151 -11.37 0.14 -9.81
C ARG A 151 -12.54 -0.67 -9.26
N PHE A 152 -12.37 -1.98 -9.14
CA PHE A 152 -13.38 -2.86 -8.55
C PHE A 152 -13.65 -2.49 -7.09
N ILE A 153 -12.61 -2.44 -6.26
CA ILE A 153 -12.70 -2.07 -4.83
C ILE A 153 -13.38 -0.70 -4.67
N ARG A 154 -12.94 0.31 -5.41
CA ARG A 154 -13.54 1.66 -5.40
C ARG A 154 -15.02 1.63 -5.75
N ASN A 155 -15.42 0.90 -6.78
CA ASN A 155 -16.84 0.80 -7.18
C ASN A 155 -17.68 0.08 -6.13
N VAL A 156 -17.15 -1.00 -5.54
CA VAL A 156 -17.85 -1.71 -4.47
C VAL A 156 -18.05 -0.78 -3.27
N ARG A 157 -17.00 -0.08 -2.82
CA ARG A 157 -17.06 0.82 -1.66
C ARG A 157 -18.06 1.96 -1.86
N GLN A 158 -18.06 2.60 -3.04
CA GLN A 158 -18.97 3.72 -3.34
C GLN A 158 -20.44 3.32 -3.43
N HIS A 159 -20.72 2.10 -3.90
CA HIS A 159 -22.08 1.63 -4.16
C HIS A 159 -22.54 0.54 -3.18
N TRP A 160 -21.80 0.31 -2.10
CA TRP A 160 -22.10 -0.75 -1.15
C TRP A 160 -23.45 -0.51 -0.48
N GLY A 161 -23.69 0.74 -0.05
CA GLY A 161 -24.93 1.18 0.62
C GLY A 161 -26.13 1.44 -0.28
N ASP A 162 -25.97 1.46 -1.61
CA ASP A 162 -27.06 1.81 -2.53
C ASP A 162 -28.19 0.76 -2.56
N LYS A 163 -27.87 -0.49 -2.19
CA LYS A 163 -28.81 -1.61 -2.24
C LYS A 163 -28.60 -2.55 -1.06
N PRO A 164 -29.68 -3.16 -0.52
CA PRO A 164 -29.54 -4.26 0.43
C PRO A 164 -28.83 -5.43 -0.24
N ARG A 165 -27.88 -6.04 0.49
CA ARG A 165 -27.05 -7.15 0.00
C ARG A 165 -27.07 -8.29 1.02
N PRO A 166 -26.96 -9.56 0.57
CA PRO A 166 -26.76 -10.67 1.49
C PRO A 166 -25.47 -10.47 2.30
N PRO A 167 -25.36 -11.09 3.49
CA PRO A 167 -24.12 -11.11 4.23
C PRO A 167 -23.01 -11.75 3.39
N LEU A 168 -21.80 -11.18 3.47
CA LEU A 168 -20.63 -11.73 2.81
C LEU A 168 -20.26 -13.08 3.43
N LYS A 169 -19.97 -14.09 2.60
CA LYS A 169 -19.61 -15.43 3.05
C LYS A 169 -18.23 -15.48 3.65
N ALA A 170 -17.27 -14.79 3.04
CA ALA A 170 -15.88 -14.78 3.48
C ALA A 170 -15.58 -13.62 4.44
N MET A 171 -16.55 -13.23 5.29
CA MET A 171 -16.35 -12.11 6.21
C MET A 171 -15.31 -12.40 7.29
N GLY A 172 -15.08 -13.67 7.65
CA GLY A 172 -14.05 -14.04 8.61
C GLY A 172 -14.20 -13.31 9.95
N THR A 173 -13.17 -12.56 10.35
CA THR A 173 -13.19 -11.67 11.53
C THR A 173 -13.49 -10.21 11.20
N ALA A 174 -13.71 -9.88 9.92
CA ALA A 174 -14.01 -8.52 9.49
C ALA A 174 -15.37 -8.07 10.02
N THR A 175 -15.43 -6.84 10.48
CA THR A 175 -16.65 -6.18 10.96
C THR A 175 -17.15 -5.12 9.97
N SER A 176 -16.34 -4.81 8.95
CA SER A 176 -16.65 -3.83 7.91
C SER A 176 -16.19 -4.29 6.52
N LEU A 177 -16.72 -3.65 5.48
CA LEU A 177 -16.28 -3.86 4.09
C LEU A 177 -14.80 -3.51 3.90
N ASP A 178 -14.33 -2.49 4.61
CA ASP A 178 -12.93 -2.04 4.56
C ASP A 178 -12.00 -3.12 5.13
N GLU A 179 -12.35 -3.69 6.30
CA GLU A 179 -11.61 -4.82 6.88
C GLU A 179 -11.67 -6.06 6.00
N TYR A 180 -12.82 -6.35 5.36
CA TYR A 180 -12.95 -7.46 4.44
C TYR A 180 -11.92 -7.37 3.30
N PHE A 181 -11.81 -6.22 2.63
CA PHE A 181 -10.84 -6.06 1.54
C PHE A 181 -9.39 -6.10 2.02
N LEU A 182 -9.10 -5.53 3.19
CA LEU A 182 -7.74 -5.57 3.75
C LEU A 182 -7.35 -6.96 4.25
N GLN A 183 -8.29 -7.81 4.65
CA GLN A 183 -8.02 -9.23 4.93
C GLN A 183 -7.69 -10.01 3.66
N LEU A 184 -8.38 -9.75 2.55
CA LEU A 184 -8.09 -10.38 1.26
C LEU A 184 -6.79 -9.86 0.62
N PHE A 185 -6.49 -8.57 0.80
CA PHE A 185 -5.37 -7.88 0.16
C PHE A 185 -4.51 -7.09 1.17
N PRO A 186 -3.89 -7.76 2.17
CA PRO A 186 -3.22 -7.08 3.29
C PRO A 186 -2.03 -6.21 2.89
N THR A 187 -1.41 -6.51 1.75
CA THR A 187 -0.22 -5.84 1.22
C THR A 187 -0.54 -4.86 0.09
N LEU A 188 -1.79 -4.79 -0.39
CA LEU A 188 -2.15 -3.91 -1.49
C LEU A 188 -1.90 -2.42 -1.18
N PRO A 189 -2.27 -1.90 0.00
CA PRO A 189 -1.90 -0.53 0.39
C PRO A 189 -0.39 -0.28 0.35
N LEU A 190 0.42 -1.24 0.80
CA LEU A 190 1.88 -1.15 0.74
C LEU A 190 2.40 -1.05 -0.69
N VAL A 191 1.98 -1.98 -1.56
CA VAL A 191 2.48 -2.02 -2.95
C VAL A 191 2.09 -0.76 -3.70
N VAL A 192 0.85 -0.31 -3.52
CA VAL A 192 0.37 0.95 -4.10
C VAL A 192 1.17 2.14 -3.57
N HIS A 193 1.38 2.23 -2.26
CA HIS A 193 2.18 3.29 -1.65
C HIS A 193 3.63 3.31 -2.17
N GLN A 194 4.25 2.13 -2.35
CA GLN A 194 5.59 1.99 -2.93
C GLN A 194 5.68 2.51 -4.37
N ILE A 195 4.65 2.24 -5.20
CA ILE A 195 4.59 2.74 -6.57
C ILE A 195 4.46 4.25 -6.55
N ILE A 196 3.42 4.79 -5.91
CA ILE A 196 3.15 6.25 -5.90
C ILE A 196 4.33 7.05 -5.36
N ARG A 197 5.05 6.53 -4.35
CA ARG A 197 6.23 7.20 -3.78
C ARG A 197 7.32 7.49 -4.81
N LYS A 198 7.46 6.64 -5.84
CA LYS A 198 8.42 6.77 -6.96
C LYS A 198 7.98 7.75 -8.05
N HIS A 199 6.73 8.23 -8.01
CA HIS A 199 6.16 9.12 -9.01
C HIS A 199 5.80 10.48 -8.38
N PRO A 200 6.70 11.48 -8.43
CA PRO A 200 6.50 12.80 -7.80
C PRO A 200 5.22 13.52 -8.23
N ASP A 201 4.84 13.41 -9.50
CA ASP A 201 3.63 13.98 -10.08
C ASP A 201 2.34 13.39 -9.46
N TRP A 202 2.37 12.11 -9.07
CA TRP A 202 1.24 11.46 -8.39
C TRP A 202 1.11 11.91 -6.93
N LYS A 203 2.23 12.10 -6.23
CA LYS A 203 2.23 12.58 -4.84
C LYS A 203 1.58 13.96 -4.69
N THR A 204 1.65 14.80 -5.73
CA THR A 204 1.09 16.15 -5.72
C THR A 204 -0.39 16.22 -6.11
N ARG A 205 -1.00 15.10 -6.54
CA ARG A 205 -2.42 15.08 -6.92
C ARG A 205 -3.31 15.39 -5.72
N LEU A 206 -4.38 16.14 -5.96
CA LEU A 206 -5.27 16.65 -4.90
C LEU A 206 -5.85 15.53 -4.01
N SER A 207 -6.17 14.40 -4.63
CA SER A 207 -6.69 13.17 -4.04
C SER A 207 -5.66 12.38 -3.22
N LEU A 208 -4.36 12.53 -3.51
CA LEU A 208 -3.28 11.73 -2.93
C LEU A 208 -2.36 12.53 -2.01
N LYS A 209 -2.38 13.87 -2.07
CA LYS A 209 -1.50 14.75 -1.29
C LYS A 209 -1.58 14.53 0.23
N GLU A 210 -2.73 14.08 0.74
CA GLU A 210 -2.92 13.77 2.16
C GLU A 210 -2.04 12.59 2.62
N PHE A 211 -1.81 11.62 1.74
CA PHE A 211 -0.99 10.44 1.99
C PHE A 211 0.50 10.68 1.69
N PHE A 212 0.82 11.78 1.00
CA PHE A 212 2.19 12.15 0.65
C PHE A 212 2.47 13.63 0.96
N PRO A 213 2.51 14.02 2.25
CA PRO A 213 2.69 15.41 2.63
C PRO A 213 4.04 15.95 2.17
N VAL A 214 4.00 17.13 1.54
CA VAL A 214 5.17 17.92 1.17
C VAL A 214 5.61 18.72 2.38
N ILE A 215 6.80 18.42 2.91
CA ILE A 215 7.36 19.13 4.05
C ILE A 215 8.20 20.29 3.51
N ASN A 216 7.62 21.49 3.51
CA ASN A 216 8.38 22.72 3.26
C ASN A 216 9.21 23.02 4.50
N ARG A 217 10.55 22.91 4.38
CA ARG A 217 11.43 23.42 5.41
C ARG A 217 11.15 24.91 5.56
N ARG A 218 10.67 25.36 6.72
CA ARG A 218 11.07 26.69 7.17
C ARG A 218 12.58 26.59 7.32
N ALA A 219 13.32 27.37 6.54
CA ALA A 219 14.72 27.60 6.84
C ALA A 219 14.74 28.12 8.27
N GLY A 220 15.09 27.26 9.22
CA GLY A 220 15.46 27.72 10.55
C GLY A 220 16.64 28.64 10.32
N SER A 221 16.48 29.89 10.74
CA SER A 221 17.59 30.79 10.97
C SER A 221 18.65 30.03 11.76
N ASP A 222 19.82 29.83 11.15
CA ASP A 222 21.04 29.58 11.90
C ASP A 222 21.27 30.81 12.79
N ALA A 223 20.78 30.72 14.02
CA ALA A 223 21.03 31.64 15.11
C ALA A 223 20.86 30.82 16.41
N ASP A 224 21.94 30.17 16.81
CA ASP A 224 22.58 30.34 18.13
C ASP A 224 23.90 29.54 18.18
#